data_AF-A0AAU1YVK8-F1
#
_entry.id   AF-A0AAU1YVK8-F1
#
_cell.length_a   1.000
_cell.length_b   1.000
_cell.length_c   1.000
_cell.angle_alpha   90.00
_cell.angle_beta   90.00
_cell.angle_gamma   90.00
#
_symmetry.space_group_name_H-M   'P 1'
#
loop_
_entity.id
_entity.type
_entity.pdbx_description
1 polymer ?
#
loop_
_entity_poly.entity_id
_entity_poly.type
_entity_poly.pdbx_seq_one_letter_code
_entity_poly.pdbx_strand_id
1 'polypeptide(L)'
;MHDTHTGPPAGPLAGFTVGVTAARRADELIALLRRRGATVLHAPALRIVPLADDTELLSATKELIACAPDVVVATTAIGFRGWIEAADGWGLGEELLGRLRETELLARGPKVKGAIRAAGLVETWSPGSESLAEVLDRLLTAGVAGRRIALQLHGEPLPGFIEALRAGGAEVVGVPVYRWMAPEDLGPLDRLIDAVAAGGVDAVSFTSAPAAASLLSRAGERGVRESVVGALTGGSVLSACVGPVTALPLQAEGVATVQPERFRLGPLVQLLCQELPGRARVLPVAGHRLELRGHAVLVDAELRPVPPAGMALLRALSRRPGWVVARSELLRTLPGAGRDEHAVETAMARLRVALGAPNLIQTVVKRGYRLSLDAGACAD
;
A
#
# COMPACT_ATOMS: atom_id res chain seq x y z
N MET A 1 -7.80 -4.01 49.73
CA MET A 1 -6.76 -4.08 48.69
C MET A 1 -7.17 -5.19 47.73
N HIS A 2 -7.79 -4.83 46.62
CA HIS A 2 -8.04 -5.77 45.52
C HIS A 2 -6.88 -5.57 44.54
N ASP A 3 -6.03 -6.58 44.41
CA ASP A 3 -5.00 -6.62 43.38
C ASP A 3 -5.69 -6.66 42.01
N THR A 4 -5.66 -5.53 41.30
CA THR A 4 -5.99 -5.48 39.89
C THR A 4 -4.85 -6.15 39.13
N HIS A 5 -5.12 -7.35 38.62
CA HIS A 5 -4.25 -8.05 37.69
C HIS A 5 -4.17 -7.23 36.38
N THR A 6 -3.26 -6.26 36.35
CA THR A 6 -2.91 -5.52 35.14
C THR A 6 -2.04 -6.43 34.28
N GLY A 7 -2.67 -7.10 33.32
CA GLY A 7 -1.95 -7.67 32.19
C GLY A 7 -1.06 -6.59 31.52
N PRO A 8 -0.06 -6.99 30.72
CA PRO A 8 0.80 -6.03 30.04
C PRO A 8 -0.06 -5.01 29.26
N PRO A 9 0.29 -3.71 29.32
CA PRO A 9 -0.51 -2.67 28.70
C PRO A 9 -0.68 -2.97 27.21
N ALA A 10 -1.90 -2.82 26.73
CA ALA A 10 -2.23 -3.03 25.33
C ALA A 10 -1.32 -2.15 24.46
N GLY A 11 -0.64 -2.75 23.47
CA GLY A 11 0.24 -2.00 22.57
C GLY A 11 -0.52 -0.86 21.86
N PRO A 12 0.17 0.18 21.38
CA PRO A 12 -0.48 1.35 20.79
C PRO A 12 -1.39 1.00 19.61
N LEU A 13 -1.12 -0.11 18.89
CA LEU A 13 -1.95 -0.59 17.78
C LEU A 13 -2.92 -1.71 18.17
N ALA A 14 -3.02 -2.07 19.45
CA ALA A 14 -3.95 -3.09 19.92
C ALA A 14 -5.39 -2.70 19.58
N GLY A 15 -6.15 -3.64 18.99
CA GLY A 15 -7.52 -3.39 18.54
C GLY A 15 -7.64 -2.78 17.14
N PHE A 16 -6.53 -2.47 16.48
CA PHE A 16 -6.52 -2.01 15.09
C PHE A 16 -6.07 -3.11 14.12
N THR A 17 -6.55 -3.03 12.89
CA THR A 17 -6.20 -3.91 11.77
C THR A 17 -5.49 -3.10 10.68
N VAL A 18 -4.30 -3.52 10.29
CA VAL A 18 -3.49 -2.87 9.25
C VAL A 18 -3.33 -3.80 8.04
N GLY A 19 -3.72 -3.32 6.86
CA GLY A 19 -3.42 -3.94 5.58
C GLY A 19 -1.96 -3.70 5.18
N VAL A 20 -1.26 -4.75 4.72
CA VAL A 20 0.13 -4.66 4.26
C VAL A 20 0.21 -5.12 2.82
N THR A 21 0.55 -4.18 1.92
CA THR A 21 0.67 -4.44 0.47
C THR A 21 2.06 -4.85 0.01
N ALA A 22 3.04 -4.76 0.92
CA ALA A 22 4.44 -5.03 0.64
C ALA A 22 4.68 -6.50 0.28
N ALA A 23 5.49 -6.72 -0.76
CA ALA A 23 6.04 -8.03 -1.12
C ALA A 23 7.46 -8.23 -0.55
N ARG A 24 8.30 -7.18 -0.62
CA ARG A 24 9.68 -7.21 -0.11
C ARG A 24 9.74 -6.71 1.33
N ARG A 25 10.50 -7.40 2.19
CA ARG A 25 10.61 -7.10 3.64
C ARG A 25 9.24 -7.04 4.34
N ALA A 26 8.25 -7.77 3.81
CA ALA A 26 6.90 -7.82 4.36
C ALA A 26 6.93 -8.38 5.79
N ASP A 27 7.65 -9.48 6.02
CA ASP A 27 7.76 -10.12 7.33
C ASP A 27 8.31 -9.17 8.40
N GLU A 28 9.29 -8.33 8.04
CA GLU A 28 9.83 -7.32 8.95
C GLU A 28 8.78 -6.27 9.33
N LEU A 29 8.04 -5.75 8.34
CA LEU A 29 6.96 -4.79 8.57
C LEU A 29 5.83 -5.40 9.40
N ILE A 30 5.40 -6.62 9.05
CA ILE A 30 4.36 -7.38 9.77
C ILE A 30 4.80 -7.60 11.22
N ALA A 31 6.05 -8.01 11.44
CA ALA A 31 6.58 -8.23 12.78
C ALA A 31 6.64 -6.93 13.60
N LEU A 32 7.04 -5.81 12.99
CA LEU A 32 7.02 -4.50 13.65
C LEU A 32 5.61 -4.09 14.06
N LEU A 33 4.61 -4.27 13.19
CA LEU A 33 3.20 -3.96 13.46
C LEU A 33 2.62 -4.85 14.56
N ARG A 34 2.83 -6.18 14.47
CA ARG A 34 2.36 -7.15 15.47
C ARG A 34 2.98 -6.90 16.85
N ARG A 35 4.27 -6.55 16.92
CA ARG A 35 4.92 -6.15 18.20
C ARG A 35 4.28 -4.93 18.84
N ARG A 36 3.58 -4.08 18.08
CA ARG A 36 2.82 -2.92 18.57
C ARG A 36 1.34 -3.25 18.85
N GLY A 37 0.91 -4.49 18.67
CA GLY A 37 -0.44 -4.98 18.96
C GLY A 37 -1.40 -5.01 17.78
N ALA A 38 -0.97 -4.65 16.56
CA ALA A 38 -1.85 -4.65 15.40
C ALA A 38 -2.22 -6.06 14.95
N THR A 39 -3.48 -6.25 14.54
CA THR A 39 -3.86 -7.32 13.63
C THR A 39 -3.39 -6.94 12.22
N VAL A 40 -2.82 -7.88 11.48
CA VAL A 40 -2.26 -7.60 10.15
C VAL A 40 -2.92 -8.46 9.09
N LEU A 41 -3.45 -7.81 8.04
CA LEU A 41 -3.92 -8.46 6.83
C LEU A 41 -2.85 -8.29 5.74
N HIS A 42 -2.04 -9.33 5.54
CA HIS A 42 -0.99 -9.31 4.53
C HIS A 42 -1.56 -9.70 3.16
N ALA A 43 -1.35 -8.82 2.18
CA ALA A 43 -1.86 -8.97 0.84
C ALA A 43 -0.87 -8.32 -0.15
N PRO A 44 0.19 -9.03 -0.55
CA PRO A 44 1.14 -8.53 -1.54
C PRO A 44 0.39 -8.01 -2.76
N ALA A 45 0.61 -6.74 -3.13
CA ALA A 45 -0.09 -6.16 -4.27
C ALA A 45 0.62 -6.41 -5.61
N LEU A 46 1.85 -6.93 -5.55
CA LEU A 46 2.69 -7.25 -6.71
C LEU A 46 3.70 -8.33 -6.33
N ARG A 47 4.33 -8.91 -7.35
CA ARG A 47 5.57 -9.68 -7.21
C ARG A 47 6.65 -9.06 -8.08
N ILE A 48 7.90 -9.11 -7.61
CA ILE A 48 9.06 -8.71 -8.42
C ILE A 48 9.41 -9.91 -9.30
N VAL A 49 9.54 -9.67 -10.60
CA VAL A 49 9.99 -10.70 -11.55
C VAL A 49 11.51 -10.78 -11.47
N PRO A 50 12.10 -11.94 -11.12
CA PRO A 50 13.54 -12.14 -11.26
C PRO A 50 13.95 -11.94 -12.72
N LEU A 51 15.06 -11.24 -12.97
CA LEU A 51 15.48 -10.92 -14.34
C LEU A 51 15.70 -12.18 -15.19
N ALA A 52 16.20 -13.27 -14.59
CA ALA A 52 16.41 -14.55 -15.27
C ALA A 52 15.11 -15.22 -15.75
N ASP A 53 13.97 -14.87 -15.15
CA ASP A 53 12.66 -15.44 -15.48
C ASP A 53 11.80 -14.44 -16.29
N ASP A 54 12.36 -13.28 -16.67
CA ASP A 54 11.61 -12.22 -17.33
C ASP A 54 11.53 -12.43 -18.84
N THR A 55 10.40 -12.94 -19.30
CA THR A 55 10.14 -13.23 -20.72
C THR A 55 10.14 -11.99 -21.60
N GLU A 56 9.81 -10.80 -21.07
CA GLU A 56 9.88 -9.56 -21.87
C GLU A 56 11.33 -9.09 -22.02
N LEU A 57 12.14 -9.20 -20.96
CA LEU A 57 13.57 -8.92 -21.06
C LEU A 57 14.24 -9.90 -22.04
N LEU A 58 13.89 -11.20 -22.00
CA LEU A 58 14.36 -12.19 -22.97
C LEU A 58 13.94 -11.83 -24.39
N SER A 59 12.68 -11.44 -24.59
CA SER A 59 12.16 -11.05 -25.91
C SER A 59 12.90 -9.82 -26.44
N ALA A 60 13.03 -8.76 -25.66
CA ALA A 60 13.77 -7.56 -26.04
C ALA A 60 15.25 -7.87 -26.33
N THR A 61 15.87 -8.76 -25.54
CA THR A 61 17.25 -9.21 -25.78
C THR A 61 17.40 -9.92 -27.12
N LYS A 62 16.51 -10.88 -27.43
CA LYS A 62 16.49 -11.56 -28.72
C LYS A 62 16.23 -10.61 -29.89
N GLU A 63 15.35 -9.63 -29.68
CA GLU A 63 15.04 -8.62 -30.68
C GLU A 63 16.25 -7.73 -31.00
N LEU A 64 17.00 -7.30 -29.98
CA LEU A 64 18.22 -6.51 -30.14
C LEU A 64 19.38 -7.31 -30.74
N ILE A 65 19.43 -8.62 -30.47
CA ILE A 65 20.37 -9.54 -31.10
C ILE A 65 20.08 -9.68 -32.60
N ALA A 66 18.80 -9.87 -32.95
CA ALA A 66 18.35 -10.07 -34.33
C ALA A 66 18.44 -8.78 -35.14
N CYS A 67 18.10 -7.63 -34.54
CA CYS A 67 18.14 -6.32 -35.15
C CYS A 67 18.86 -5.34 -34.22
N ALA A 68 20.17 -5.16 -34.49
CA ALA A 68 21.05 -4.36 -33.67
C ALA A 68 20.55 -2.91 -33.57
N PRO A 69 20.54 -2.31 -32.36
CA PRO A 69 20.23 -0.90 -32.20
C PRO A 69 21.39 -0.01 -32.67
N ASP A 70 21.06 1.20 -33.14
CA ASP A 70 22.04 2.26 -33.41
C ASP A 70 22.58 2.87 -32.12
N VAL A 71 21.75 2.94 -31.08
CA VAL A 71 22.09 3.49 -29.76
C VAL A 71 21.54 2.62 -28.64
N VAL A 72 22.33 2.42 -27.59
CA VAL A 72 21.87 1.85 -26.32
C VAL A 72 22.03 2.89 -25.21
N VAL A 73 20.94 3.20 -24.52
CA VAL A 73 20.93 4.08 -23.36
C VAL A 73 20.81 3.24 -22.08
N ALA A 74 21.90 3.16 -21.32
CA ALA A 74 21.92 2.52 -20.01
C ALA A 74 21.58 3.54 -18.91
N THR A 75 20.53 3.28 -18.12
CA THR A 75 20.02 4.22 -17.11
C THR A 75 20.54 3.92 -15.70
N THR A 76 20.73 2.66 -15.34
CA THR A 76 21.21 2.25 -14.02
C THR A 76 22.26 1.16 -14.11
N ALA A 77 23.24 1.22 -13.22
CA ALA A 77 24.33 0.25 -13.18
C ALA A 77 23.83 -1.16 -12.85
N ILE A 78 22.87 -1.26 -11.94
CA ILE A 78 22.34 -2.54 -11.47
C ILE A 78 21.39 -3.15 -12.50
N GLY A 79 20.60 -2.31 -13.20
CA GLY A 79 19.75 -2.76 -14.30
C GLY A 79 20.58 -3.26 -15.48
N PHE A 80 21.62 -2.52 -15.87
CA PHE A 80 22.51 -2.95 -16.95
C PHE A 80 23.24 -4.26 -16.62
N ARG A 81 23.84 -4.38 -15.43
CA ARG A 81 24.48 -5.64 -15.01
C ARG A 81 23.50 -6.81 -14.99
N GLY A 82 22.33 -6.61 -14.39
CA GLY A 82 21.31 -7.64 -14.33
C GLY A 82 20.80 -8.08 -15.71
N TRP A 83 20.77 -7.16 -16.70
CA TRP A 83 20.45 -7.52 -18.07
C TRP A 83 21.51 -8.43 -18.70
N ILE A 84 22.80 -8.07 -18.57
CA ILE A 84 23.90 -8.90 -19.08
C ILE A 84 23.92 -10.27 -18.38
N GLU A 85 23.80 -10.30 -17.05
CA GLU A 85 23.76 -11.54 -16.26
C GLU A 85 22.57 -12.44 -16.66
N ALA A 86 21.40 -11.85 -16.94
CA ALA A 86 20.24 -12.60 -17.43
C ALA A 86 20.49 -13.17 -18.84
N ALA A 87 21.08 -12.37 -19.75
CA ALA A 87 21.45 -12.82 -21.09
C ALA A 87 22.47 -13.96 -21.05
N ASP A 88 23.48 -13.88 -20.19
CA ASP A 88 24.43 -14.97 -19.92
C ASP A 88 23.70 -16.23 -19.45
N GLY A 89 22.78 -16.10 -18.49
CA GLY A 89 21.96 -17.20 -17.98
C GLY A 89 21.09 -17.89 -19.04
N TRP A 90 20.68 -17.16 -20.08
CA TRP A 90 19.95 -17.70 -21.23
C TRP A 90 20.86 -18.23 -22.35
N GLY A 91 22.19 -18.14 -22.21
CA GLY A 91 23.15 -18.50 -23.25
C GLY A 91 23.22 -17.51 -24.41
N LEU A 92 22.70 -16.29 -24.24
CA LEU A 92 22.65 -15.22 -25.24
C LEU A 92 23.71 -14.12 -24.97
N GLY A 93 24.47 -14.25 -23.90
CA GLY A 93 25.40 -13.23 -23.41
C GLY A 93 26.44 -12.76 -24.42
N GLU A 94 27.22 -13.69 -24.99
CA GLU A 94 28.26 -13.35 -25.97
C GLU A 94 27.68 -12.73 -27.26
N GLU A 95 26.51 -13.21 -27.69
CA GLU A 95 25.84 -12.66 -28.87
C GLU A 95 25.35 -11.22 -28.61
N LEU A 96 24.75 -10.99 -27.44
CA LEU A 96 24.34 -9.66 -27.01
C LEU A 96 25.55 -8.73 -26.90
N LEU A 97 26.60 -9.13 -26.19
CA LEU A 97 27.82 -8.32 -26.04
C LEU A 97 28.48 -8.05 -27.39
N GLY A 98 28.46 -9.02 -28.31
CA GLY A 98 28.88 -8.85 -29.70
C GLY A 98 28.17 -7.68 -30.38
N ARG A 99 26.83 -7.65 -30.32
CA ARG A 99 26.05 -6.52 -30.86
C ARG A 99 26.35 -5.21 -30.15
N LEU A 100 26.38 -5.19 -28.82
CA LEU A 100 26.58 -3.97 -28.05
C LEU A 100 27.96 -3.33 -28.30
N ARG A 101 29.00 -4.10 -28.65
CA ARG A 101 30.32 -3.55 -29.01
C ARG A 101 30.30 -2.69 -30.28
N GLU A 102 29.35 -2.95 -31.19
CA GLU A 102 29.20 -2.24 -32.46
C GLU A 102 28.22 -1.05 -32.36
N THR A 103 27.54 -0.90 -31.21
CA THR A 103 26.51 0.12 -30.98
C THR A 103 27.05 1.34 -30.22
N GLU A 104 26.50 2.54 -30.48
CA GLU A 104 26.74 3.72 -29.65
C GLU A 104 26.13 3.53 -28.24
N LEU A 105 26.97 3.46 -27.21
CA LEU A 105 26.55 3.26 -25.82
C LEU A 105 26.55 4.57 -25.05
N LEU A 106 25.38 4.99 -24.56
CA LEU A 106 25.22 6.15 -23.69
C LEU A 106 24.95 5.69 -22.25
N ALA A 107 25.71 6.20 -21.30
CA ALA A 107 25.50 5.92 -19.89
C ALA A 107 24.87 7.13 -19.20
N ARG A 108 23.87 6.93 -18.33
CA ARG A 108 23.29 8.04 -17.55
C ARG A 108 24.27 8.67 -16.55
N GLY A 109 25.28 7.94 -16.08
CA GLY A 109 26.21 8.49 -15.09
C GLY A 109 27.36 7.55 -14.72
N PRO A 110 28.31 7.99 -13.85
CA PRO A 110 29.55 7.28 -13.53
C PRO A 110 29.39 5.83 -13.09
N LYS A 111 28.36 5.53 -12.30
CA LYS A 111 28.08 4.15 -11.87
C LYS A 111 27.70 3.26 -13.04
N VAL A 112 26.94 3.81 -13.99
CA VAL A 112 26.52 3.08 -15.20
C VAL A 112 27.71 2.86 -16.13
N LYS A 113 28.58 3.86 -16.30
CA LYS A 113 29.86 3.71 -17.02
C LYS A 113 30.67 2.55 -16.45
N GLY A 114 30.78 2.48 -15.12
CA GLY A 114 31.45 1.38 -14.44
C GLY A 114 30.84 0.02 -14.75
N ALA A 115 29.51 -0.08 -14.85
CA ALA A 115 28.83 -1.32 -15.23
C ALA A 115 29.05 -1.71 -16.70
N ILE A 116 29.00 -0.75 -17.63
CA ILE A 116 29.29 -0.97 -19.05
C ILE A 116 30.72 -1.49 -19.23
N ARG A 117 31.69 -0.83 -18.59
CA ARG A 117 33.12 -1.23 -18.65
C ARG A 117 33.40 -2.57 -18.01
N ALA A 118 32.73 -2.90 -16.92
CA ALA A 118 32.85 -4.21 -16.28
C ALA A 118 32.35 -5.35 -17.18
N ALA A 119 31.42 -5.06 -18.11
CA ALA A 119 30.96 -6.00 -19.14
C ALA A 119 31.88 -6.04 -20.38
N GLY A 120 33.04 -5.38 -20.35
CA GLY A 120 33.98 -5.32 -21.47
C GLY A 120 33.54 -4.42 -22.63
N LEU A 121 32.62 -3.49 -22.37
CA LEU A 121 32.12 -2.50 -23.34
C LEU A 121 32.68 -1.12 -23.03
N VAL A 122 32.55 -0.18 -23.97
CA VAL A 122 32.98 1.21 -23.79
C VAL A 122 31.81 2.14 -24.10
N GLU A 123 31.44 3.00 -23.15
CA GLU A 123 30.46 4.03 -23.42
C GLU A 123 31.06 5.14 -24.29
N THR A 124 30.28 5.66 -25.23
CA THR A 124 30.65 6.80 -26.08
C THR A 124 30.49 8.12 -25.33
N TRP A 125 29.49 8.21 -24.45
CA TRP A 125 29.23 9.44 -23.69
C TRP A 125 28.40 9.20 -22.41
N SER A 126 28.52 10.14 -21.47
CA SER A 126 27.70 10.25 -20.27
C SER A 126 27.53 11.72 -19.89
N PRO A 127 26.35 12.15 -19.42
CA PRO A 127 26.11 13.52 -18.98
C PRO A 127 26.92 13.85 -17.73
N GLY A 128 27.36 15.10 -17.62
CA GLY A 128 28.03 15.60 -16.42
C GLY A 128 27.08 15.74 -15.23
N SER A 129 25.79 16.00 -15.50
CA SER A 129 24.74 16.17 -14.49
C SER A 129 24.16 14.86 -13.94
N GLU A 130 24.53 13.71 -14.53
CA GLU A 130 23.88 12.42 -14.31
C GLU A 130 22.38 12.38 -14.64
N SER A 131 21.88 13.36 -15.41
CA SER A 131 20.47 13.50 -15.76
C SER A 131 20.10 12.76 -17.04
N LEU A 132 18.97 12.06 -17.00
CA LEU A 132 18.39 11.47 -18.20
C LEU A 132 17.81 12.53 -19.15
N ALA A 133 17.43 13.71 -18.65
CA ALA A 133 16.96 14.80 -19.49
C ALA A 133 18.08 15.33 -20.41
N GLU A 134 19.32 15.40 -19.92
CA GLU A 134 20.49 15.79 -20.74
C GLU A 134 20.80 14.73 -21.81
N VAL A 135 20.57 13.44 -21.51
CA VAL A 135 20.68 12.36 -22.50
C VAL A 135 19.60 12.52 -23.59
N LEU A 136 18.37 12.83 -23.21
CA LEU A 136 17.27 13.07 -24.16
C LEU A 136 17.59 14.24 -25.09
N ASP A 137 17.98 15.37 -24.51
CA ASP A 137 18.29 16.61 -25.24
C ASP A 137 19.42 16.39 -26.25
N ARG A 138 20.48 15.70 -25.84
CA ARG A 138 21.58 15.31 -26.74
C ARG A 138 21.07 14.45 -27.91
N LEU A 139 20.28 13.43 -27.63
CA LEU A 139 19.76 12.52 -28.66
C LEU A 139 18.91 13.29 -29.68
N LEU A 140 17.96 14.10 -29.20
CA LEU A 140 17.08 14.89 -30.07
C LEU A 140 17.87 15.93 -30.88
N THR A 141 18.87 16.58 -30.28
CA THR A 141 19.75 17.55 -30.96
C THR A 141 20.59 16.89 -32.05
N ALA A 142 21.07 15.67 -31.82
CA ALA A 142 21.84 14.92 -32.81
C ALA A 142 20.97 14.37 -33.96
N GLY A 143 19.65 14.29 -33.78
CA GLY A 143 18.70 13.72 -34.73
C GLY A 143 18.50 12.21 -34.51
N VAL A 144 17.23 11.81 -34.36
CA VAL A 144 16.84 10.41 -34.07
C VAL A 144 15.97 9.78 -35.15
N ALA A 145 15.62 10.51 -36.20
CA ALA A 145 14.75 10.03 -37.26
C ALA A 145 15.33 8.79 -37.95
N GLY A 146 14.58 7.69 -37.96
CA GLY A 146 15.00 6.41 -38.54
C GLY A 146 16.02 5.63 -37.71
N ARG A 147 16.45 6.15 -36.53
CA ARG A 147 17.36 5.43 -35.63
C ARG A 147 16.59 4.47 -34.73
N ARG A 148 17.19 3.31 -34.47
CA ARG A 148 16.72 2.31 -33.50
C ARG A 148 17.47 2.47 -32.18
N ILE A 149 16.74 2.82 -31.13
CA ILE A 149 17.28 3.14 -29.81
C ILE A 149 16.80 2.11 -28.79
N ALA A 150 17.74 1.37 -28.21
CA ALA A 150 17.49 0.52 -27.04
C ALA A 150 17.60 1.35 -25.76
N LEU A 151 16.56 1.35 -24.93
CA LEU A 151 16.55 2.06 -23.65
C LEU A 151 16.41 1.06 -22.50
N GLN A 152 17.47 0.89 -21.71
CA GLN A 152 17.38 0.15 -20.44
C GLN A 152 16.48 0.92 -19.47
N LEU A 153 15.27 0.42 -19.28
CA LEU A 153 14.29 1.01 -18.38
C LEU A 153 14.73 0.75 -16.94
N HIS A 154 14.51 1.70 -16.05
CA HIS A 154 14.56 1.43 -14.62
C HIS A 154 13.13 1.56 -14.13
N GLY A 155 12.63 0.63 -13.31
CA GLY A 155 11.18 0.39 -13.14
C GLY A 155 10.25 1.59 -12.87
N GLU A 156 10.74 2.80 -12.61
CA GLU A 156 9.89 3.99 -12.66
C GLU A 156 9.51 4.35 -14.11
N PRO A 157 8.26 4.76 -14.38
CA PRO A 157 7.90 5.33 -15.68
C PRO A 157 8.85 6.49 -16.00
N LEU A 158 9.23 6.63 -17.27
CA LEU A 158 9.97 7.78 -17.79
C LEU A 158 9.01 8.64 -18.61
N PRO A 159 8.14 9.45 -17.96
CA PRO A 159 7.04 10.10 -18.66
C PRO A 159 7.61 11.01 -19.74
N GLY A 160 7.22 10.78 -20.99
CA GLY A 160 7.61 11.62 -22.12
C GLY A 160 8.97 11.30 -22.74
N PHE A 161 9.82 10.45 -22.14
CA PHE A 161 11.14 10.17 -22.72
C PHE A 161 11.02 9.31 -23.99
N ILE A 162 10.29 8.20 -23.90
CA ILE A 162 10.05 7.30 -25.04
C ILE A 162 9.18 8.03 -26.08
N GLU A 163 8.17 8.75 -25.62
CA GLU A 163 7.26 9.51 -26.48
C GLU A 163 8.00 10.60 -27.25
N ALA A 164 8.94 11.34 -26.62
CA ALA A 164 9.74 12.35 -27.28
C ALA A 164 10.67 11.77 -28.35
N LEU A 165 11.34 10.64 -28.07
CA LEU A 165 12.17 9.95 -29.06
C LEU A 165 11.35 9.45 -30.26
N ARG A 166 10.18 8.86 -30.00
CA ARG A 166 9.26 8.42 -31.05
C ARG A 166 8.71 9.59 -31.87
N ALA A 167 8.38 10.71 -31.23
CA ALA A 167 7.97 11.94 -31.91
C ALA A 167 9.08 12.52 -32.80
N GLY A 168 10.35 12.32 -32.43
CA GLY A 168 11.51 12.62 -33.25
C GLY A 168 11.76 11.63 -34.41
N GLY A 169 10.92 10.60 -34.57
CA GLY A 169 11.01 9.60 -35.62
C GLY A 169 11.91 8.39 -35.30
N ALA A 170 12.30 8.20 -34.04
CA ALA A 170 13.08 7.03 -33.63
C ALA A 170 12.18 5.80 -33.41
N GLU A 171 12.71 4.63 -33.72
CA GLU A 171 12.21 3.37 -33.19
C GLU A 171 12.82 3.14 -31.80
N VAL A 172 11.98 2.87 -30.80
CA VAL A 172 12.44 2.71 -29.41
C VAL A 172 12.08 1.34 -28.87
N VAL A 173 13.11 0.57 -28.52
CA VAL A 173 13.02 -0.74 -27.85
C VAL A 173 13.27 -0.54 -26.36
N GLY A 174 12.25 -0.76 -25.54
CA GLY A 174 12.40 -0.77 -24.09
C GLY A 174 13.05 -2.08 -23.65
N VAL A 175 14.12 -2.00 -22.85
CA VAL A 175 14.75 -3.15 -22.20
C VAL A 175 14.32 -3.12 -20.73
N PRO A 176 13.24 -3.84 -20.36
CA PRO A 176 12.67 -3.75 -19.04
C PRO A 176 13.54 -4.50 -18.04
N VAL A 177 14.12 -3.76 -17.10
CA VAL A 177 14.75 -4.34 -15.91
C VAL A 177 14.04 -3.79 -14.69
N TYR A 178 13.77 -4.66 -13.70
CA TYR A 178 12.87 -4.42 -12.57
C TYR A 178 11.38 -4.44 -12.92
N ARG A 179 10.91 -5.50 -13.58
CA ARG A 179 9.48 -5.72 -13.73
C ARG A 179 8.82 -6.17 -12.45
N TRP A 180 7.60 -5.69 -12.27
CA TRP A 180 6.62 -6.23 -11.35
C TRP A 180 5.43 -6.75 -12.12
N MET A 181 4.88 -7.85 -11.62
CA MET A 181 3.66 -8.44 -12.12
C MET A 181 2.64 -8.51 -10.98
N ALA A 182 1.39 -8.79 -11.35
CA ALA A 182 0.40 -9.19 -10.38
C ALA A 182 0.91 -10.38 -9.54
N PRO A 183 0.51 -10.48 -8.26
CA PRO A 183 0.76 -11.66 -7.45
C PRO A 183 0.24 -12.92 -8.13
N GLU A 184 0.90 -14.06 -7.90
CA GLU A 184 0.43 -15.36 -8.41
C GLU A 184 -0.94 -15.74 -7.84
N ASP A 185 -1.14 -15.48 -6.54
CA ASP A 185 -2.43 -15.62 -5.86
C ASP A 185 -3.02 -14.22 -5.59
N LEU A 186 -4.12 -13.93 -6.28
CA LEU A 186 -4.88 -12.68 -6.10
C LEU A 186 -5.81 -12.71 -4.88
N GLY A 187 -6.07 -13.89 -4.29
CA GLY A 187 -6.99 -14.05 -3.18
C GLY A 187 -6.71 -13.16 -1.96
N PRO A 188 -5.46 -13.04 -1.48
CA PRO A 188 -5.11 -12.11 -0.41
C PRO A 188 -5.40 -10.66 -0.75
N LEU A 189 -5.06 -10.22 -1.97
CA LEU A 189 -5.30 -8.86 -2.45
C LEU A 189 -6.79 -8.57 -2.57
N ASP A 190 -7.57 -9.50 -3.11
CA ASP A 190 -9.02 -9.37 -3.24
C ASP A 190 -9.70 -9.27 -1.87
N ARG A 191 -9.26 -10.08 -0.89
CA ARG A 191 -9.74 -9.97 0.51
C ARG A 191 -9.40 -8.64 1.16
N LEU A 192 -8.19 -8.10 0.91
CA LEU A 192 -7.83 -6.76 1.40
C LEU A 192 -8.70 -5.69 0.74
N ILE A 193 -8.95 -5.78 -0.57
CA ILE A 193 -9.81 -4.85 -1.31
C ILE A 193 -11.23 -4.87 -0.72
N ASP A 194 -11.79 -6.06 -0.48
CA ASP A 194 -13.11 -6.19 0.15
C ASP A 194 -13.13 -5.61 1.56
N ALA A 195 -12.07 -5.86 2.34
CA ALA A 195 -11.94 -5.30 3.68
C ALA A 195 -11.80 -3.77 3.66
N VAL A 196 -11.10 -3.19 2.69
CA VAL A 196 -11.01 -1.72 2.53
C VAL A 196 -12.36 -1.15 2.15
N ALA A 197 -13.02 -1.70 1.13
CA ALA A 197 -14.32 -1.24 0.66
C ALA A 197 -15.39 -1.29 1.77
N ALA A 198 -15.30 -2.29 2.66
CA ALA A 198 -16.22 -2.45 3.80
C ALA A 198 -15.77 -1.70 5.08
N GLY A 199 -14.62 -1.02 5.09
CA GLY A 199 -14.06 -0.40 6.31
C GLY A 199 -13.67 -1.41 7.40
N GLY A 200 -13.30 -2.63 7.01
CA GLY A 200 -12.84 -3.73 7.86
C GLY A 200 -11.35 -3.67 8.23
N VAL A 201 -10.61 -2.71 7.69
CA VAL A 201 -9.25 -2.36 8.11
C VAL A 201 -9.20 -0.89 8.55
N ASP A 202 -8.30 -0.55 9.47
CA ASP A 202 -8.16 0.81 9.98
C ASP A 202 -7.10 1.61 9.19
N ALA A 203 -6.12 0.92 8.62
CA ALA A 203 -5.12 1.49 7.73
C ALA A 203 -4.69 0.50 6.65
N VAL A 204 -4.19 1.02 5.53
CA VAL A 204 -3.41 0.28 4.54
C VAL A 204 -2.03 0.91 4.41
N SER A 205 -1.00 0.08 4.46
CA SER A 205 0.39 0.50 4.32
C SER A 205 0.91 0.20 2.91
N PHE A 206 1.60 1.19 2.34
CA PHE A 206 2.22 1.14 1.03
C PHE A 206 3.70 1.49 1.12
N THR A 207 4.55 0.62 0.57
CA THR A 207 6.02 0.80 0.57
C THR A 207 6.59 1.10 -0.81
N SER A 208 5.74 1.22 -1.83
CA SER A 208 6.11 1.49 -3.22
C SER A 208 4.91 1.95 -4.02
N ALA A 209 5.10 2.90 -4.94
CA ALA A 209 4.03 3.39 -5.82
C ALA A 209 3.34 2.28 -6.64
N PRO A 210 4.06 1.30 -7.22
CA PRO A 210 3.43 0.20 -7.95
C PRO A 210 2.44 -0.63 -7.10
N ALA A 211 2.69 -0.80 -5.80
CA ALA A 211 1.77 -1.53 -4.92
C ALA A 211 0.45 -0.76 -4.71
N ALA A 212 0.53 0.57 -4.57
CA ALA A 212 -0.64 1.42 -4.49
C ALA A 212 -1.45 1.40 -5.80
N ALA A 213 -0.75 1.56 -6.94
CA ALA A 213 -1.37 1.48 -8.25
C ALA A 213 -2.02 0.10 -8.51
N SER A 214 -1.36 -0.99 -8.12
CA SER A 214 -1.86 -2.36 -8.31
C SER A 214 -3.12 -2.62 -7.50
N LEU A 215 -3.18 -2.15 -6.25
CA LEU A 215 -4.40 -2.26 -5.43
C LEU A 215 -5.58 -1.51 -6.09
N LEU A 216 -5.34 -0.29 -6.57
CA LEU A 216 -6.36 0.51 -7.25
C LEU A 216 -6.80 -0.13 -8.58
N SER A 217 -5.85 -0.60 -9.40
CA SER A 217 -6.11 -1.28 -10.67
C SER A 217 -6.98 -2.52 -10.44
N ARG A 218 -6.58 -3.36 -9.48
CA ARG A 218 -7.31 -4.58 -9.14
C ARG A 218 -8.72 -4.28 -8.61
N ALA A 219 -8.88 -3.21 -7.82
CA ALA A 219 -10.21 -2.77 -7.40
C ALA A 219 -11.08 -2.33 -8.60
N GLY A 220 -10.47 -1.73 -9.63
CA GLY A 220 -11.12 -1.39 -10.91
C GLY A 220 -11.56 -2.62 -11.68
N GLU A 221 -10.68 -3.61 -11.86
CA GLU A 221 -11.00 -4.89 -12.51
C GLU A 221 -12.17 -5.63 -11.82
N ARG A 222 -12.29 -5.47 -10.49
CA ARG A 222 -13.36 -6.06 -9.69
C ARG A 222 -14.64 -5.21 -9.61
N GLY A 223 -14.64 -4.02 -10.21
CA GLY A 223 -15.79 -3.11 -10.18
C GLY A 223 -16.09 -2.49 -8.80
N VAL A 224 -15.14 -2.51 -7.86
CA VAL A 224 -15.30 -1.97 -6.49
C VAL A 224 -14.40 -0.77 -6.21
N ARG A 225 -13.77 -0.20 -7.26
CA ARG A 225 -12.85 0.94 -7.13
C ARG A 225 -13.48 2.13 -6.41
N GLU A 226 -14.70 2.51 -6.76
CA GLU A 226 -15.39 3.65 -6.14
C GLU A 226 -15.58 3.45 -4.64
N SER A 227 -15.96 2.24 -4.21
CA SER A 227 -16.10 1.93 -2.78
C SER A 227 -14.76 1.96 -2.04
N VAL A 228 -13.69 1.47 -2.67
CA VAL A 228 -12.32 1.54 -2.11
C VAL A 228 -11.86 2.98 -1.99
N VAL A 229 -11.93 3.76 -3.07
CA VAL A 229 -11.53 5.19 -3.07
C VAL A 229 -12.39 5.98 -2.09
N GLY A 230 -13.69 5.72 -2.01
CA GLY A 230 -14.59 6.33 -1.03
C GLY A 230 -14.19 6.02 0.41
N ALA A 231 -13.79 4.78 0.72
CA ALA A 231 -13.33 4.39 2.05
C ALA A 231 -12.01 5.09 2.44
N LEU A 232 -11.08 5.25 1.48
CA LEU A 232 -9.79 5.89 1.69
C LEU A 232 -9.90 7.43 1.78
N THR A 233 -10.76 8.06 0.95
CA THR A 233 -10.99 9.51 0.95
C THR A 233 -11.87 9.97 2.12
N GLY A 234 -12.90 9.18 2.46
CA GLY A 234 -13.82 9.47 3.57
C GLY A 234 -13.21 9.31 4.97
N GLY A 235 -11.93 8.94 5.05
CA GLY A 235 -11.20 8.81 6.31
C GLY A 235 -11.55 7.55 7.12
N SER A 236 -12.39 6.64 6.61
CA SER A 236 -12.66 5.38 7.32
C SER A 236 -11.42 4.48 7.37
N VAL A 237 -10.57 4.55 6.34
CA VAL A 237 -9.33 3.78 6.23
C VAL A 237 -8.16 4.72 5.96
N LEU A 238 -7.15 4.70 6.83
CA LEU A 238 -5.95 5.53 6.68
C LEU A 238 -5.01 4.98 5.60
N SER A 239 -4.58 5.81 4.66
CA SER A 239 -3.51 5.47 3.70
C SER A 239 -2.15 5.89 4.23
N ALA A 240 -1.30 4.94 4.61
CA ALA A 240 0.03 5.20 5.14
C ALA A 240 1.11 4.83 4.10
N CYS A 241 1.80 5.83 3.58
CA CYS A 241 2.83 5.66 2.56
C CYS A 241 4.22 5.82 3.18
N VAL A 242 5.18 5.00 2.75
CA VAL A 242 6.56 5.12 3.25
C VAL A 242 7.21 6.46 2.85
N GLY A 243 6.76 7.09 1.76
CA GLY A 243 7.26 8.38 1.29
C GLY A 243 6.48 8.94 0.10
N PRO A 244 6.86 10.12 -0.42
CA PRO A 244 6.04 10.93 -1.30
C PRO A 244 5.79 10.30 -2.66
N VAL A 245 6.80 9.67 -3.26
CA VAL A 245 6.65 8.95 -4.54
C VAL A 245 5.63 7.82 -4.42
N THR A 246 5.60 7.12 -3.28
CA THR A 246 4.64 6.04 -3.03
C THR A 246 3.20 6.55 -2.94
N ALA A 247 3.01 7.81 -2.52
CA ALA A 247 1.69 8.41 -2.38
C ALA A 247 1.09 8.88 -3.71
N LEU A 248 1.89 9.12 -4.75
CA LEU A 248 1.44 9.70 -6.01
C LEU A 248 0.23 8.98 -6.63
N PRO A 249 0.17 7.62 -6.73
CA PRO A 249 -0.98 6.94 -7.32
C PRO A 249 -2.28 7.13 -6.52
N LEU A 250 -2.18 7.27 -5.19
CA LEU A 250 -3.33 7.53 -4.31
C LEU A 250 -3.77 8.98 -4.41
N GLN A 251 -2.82 9.91 -4.41
CA GLN A 251 -3.08 11.34 -4.53
C GLN A 251 -3.74 11.72 -5.86
N ALA A 252 -3.39 11.02 -6.95
CA ALA A 252 -4.05 11.17 -8.24
C ALA A 252 -5.57 10.85 -8.19
N GLU A 253 -6.00 10.03 -7.24
CA GLU A 253 -7.42 9.71 -6.98
C GLU A 253 -8.04 10.60 -5.88
N GLY A 254 -7.35 11.64 -5.45
CA GLY A 254 -7.79 12.51 -4.35
C GLY A 254 -7.67 11.88 -2.95
N VAL A 255 -6.98 10.75 -2.80
CA VAL A 255 -6.77 10.08 -1.51
C VAL A 255 -5.68 10.80 -0.72
N ALA A 256 -6.03 11.30 0.46
CA ALA A 256 -5.08 11.82 1.42
C ALA A 256 -4.20 10.70 2.01
N THR A 257 -2.91 10.97 2.19
CA THR A 257 -1.94 9.99 2.71
C THR A 257 -1.13 10.59 3.84
N VAL A 258 -0.78 9.78 4.84
CA VAL A 258 0.21 10.13 5.86
C VAL A 258 1.56 9.49 5.55
N GLN A 259 2.65 10.17 5.89
CA GLN A 259 4.02 9.76 5.56
C GLN A 259 4.97 10.09 6.71
N PRO A 260 5.94 9.22 7.04
CA PRO A 260 6.95 9.54 8.04
C PRO A 260 7.99 10.50 7.45
N GLU A 261 8.63 11.31 8.30
CA GLU A 261 9.75 12.18 7.87
C GLU A 261 10.93 11.38 7.31
N ARG A 262 11.17 10.19 7.88
CA ARG A 262 12.19 9.26 7.42
C ARG A 262 11.53 8.09 6.69
N PHE A 263 11.82 7.96 5.40
CA PHE A 263 11.19 6.97 4.51
C PHE A 263 11.68 5.54 4.74
N ARG A 264 11.38 4.97 5.91
CA ARG A 264 11.80 3.65 6.39
C ARG A 264 10.65 2.94 7.12
N LEU A 265 10.72 1.61 7.23
CA LEU A 265 9.66 0.80 7.86
C LEU A 265 9.43 1.14 9.34
N GLY A 266 10.48 1.30 10.13
CA GLY A 266 10.37 1.66 11.55
C GLY A 266 9.58 2.97 11.79
N PRO A 267 10.00 4.09 11.18
CA PRO A 267 9.26 5.36 11.21
C PRO A 267 7.82 5.26 10.69
N LEU A 268 7.56 4.49 9.62
CA LEU A 268 6.19 4.25 9.13
C LEU A 268 5.32 3.58 10.21
N VAL A 269 5.86 2.60 10.94
CA VAL A 269 5.14 1.95 12.04
C VAL A 269 4.96 2.90 13.22
N GLN A 270 5.94 3.76 13.52
CA GLN A 270 5.80 4.79 14.57
C GLN A 270 4.69 5.79 14.22
N LEU A 271 4.61 6.23 12.97
CA LEU A 271 3.54 7.09 12.49
C LEU A 271 2.17 6.42 12.67
N LEU A 272 2.03 5.15 12.26
CA LEU A 272 0.78 4.40 12.48
C LEU A 272 0.40 4.32 13.97
N CYS A 273 1.38 4.16 14.87
CA CYS A 273 1.16 4.15 16.32
C CYS A 273 0.65 5.50 16.87
N GLN A 274 0.80 6.60 16.13
CA GLN A 274 0.30 7.93 16.49
C GLN A 274 -1.05 8.20 15.83
N GLU A 275 -1.13 7.99 14.52
CA GLU A 275 -2.30 8.29 13.69
C GLU A 275 -3.52 7.45 14.07
N LEU A 276 -3.38 6.13 14.25
CA LEU A 276 -4.53 5.27 14.50
C LEU A 276 -5.18 5.56 15.88
N PRO A 277 -4.43 5.61 16.99
CA PRO A 277 -4.99 6.04 18.28
C PRO A 277 -5.51 7.48 18.26
N GLY A 278 -4.81 8.40 17.57
CA GLY A 278 -5.23 9.80 17.48
C GLY A 278 -6.59 10.00 16.78
N ARG A 279 -7.01 9.04 15.96
CA ARG A 279 -8.30 9.02 15.25
C ARG A 279 -9.38 8.25 16.00
N ALA A 280 -9.03 7.54 17.07
CA ALA A 280 -9.97 6.75 17.85
C ALA A 280 -10.93 7.66 18.61
N ARG A 281 -12.22 7.31 18.60
CA ARG A 281 -13.22 8.09 19.31
C ARG A 281 -13.20 7.72 20.79
N VAL A 282 -13.03 8.72 21.65
CA VAL A 282 -13.06 8.55 23.10
C VAL A 282 -14.33 9.15 23.67
N LEU A 283 -15.02 8.42 24.54
CA LEU A 283 -16.27 8.84 25.18
C LEU A 283 -16.21 8.56 26.68
N PRO A 284 -16.57 9.53 27.54
CA PRO A 284 -16.83 9.28 28.96
C PRO A 284 -18.24 8.67 29.12
N VAL A 285 -18.31 7.43 29.58
CA VAL A 285 -19.55 6.66 29.66
C VAL A 285 -19.63 5.96 31.02
N ALA A 286 -20.64 6.28 31.81
CA ALA A 286 -20.92 5.72 33.12
C ALA A 286 -19.70 5.71 34.07
N GLY A 287 -18.91 6.79 34.06
CA GLY A 287 -17.68 6.94 34.85
C GLY A 287 -16.44 6.28 34.26
N HIS A 288 -16.54 5.69 33.07
CA HIS A 288 -15.43 5.02 32.37
C HIS A 288 -14.97 5.80 31.15
N ARG A 289 -13.69 5.68 30.81
CA ARG A 289 -13.14 6.15 29.55
C ARG A 289 -13.23 5.04 28.51
N LEU A 290 -14.17 5.18 27.57
CA LEU A 290 -14.39 4.25 26.46
C LEU A 290 -13.72 4.76 25.18
N GLU A 291 -12.69 4.07 24.70
CA GLU A 291 -12.03 4.37 23.42
C GLU A 291 -12.43 3.33 22.36
N LEU A 292 -13.10 3.77 21.30
CA LEU A 292 -13.50 2.93 20.19
C LEU A 292 -12.33 2.77 19.20
N ARG A 293 -11.84 1.54 19.06
CA ARG A 293 -10.82 1.16 18.07
C ARG A 293 -11.46 0.33 16.94
N GLY A 294 -10.63 -0.27 16.09
CA GLY A 294 -11.06 -1.08 14.95
C GLY A 294 -11.99 -2.23 15.34
N HIS A 295 -11.44 -3.31 15.90
CA HIS A 295 -12.17 -4.53 16.29
C HIS A 295 -12.28 -4.74 17.81
N ALA A 296 -11.89 -3.74 18.59
CA ALA A 296 -11.90 -3.77 20.04
C ALA A 296 -12.19 -2.38 20.60
N VAL A 297 -12.35 -2.30 21.91
CA VAL A 297 -12.39 -1.03 22.64
C VAL A 297 -11.38 -1.07 23.78
N LEU A 298 -10.93 0.10 24.23
CA LEU A 298 -10.33 0.22 25.56
C LEU A 298 -11.40 0.72 26.53
N VAL A 299 -11.53 0.05 27.67
CA VAL A 299 -12.29 0.53 28.84
C VAL A 299 -11.27 0.79 29.93
N ASP A 300 -11.07 2.06 30.29
CA ASP A 300 -10.04 2.48 31.27
C ASP A 300 -8.64 1.91 30.96
N ALA A 301 -8.26 1.99 29.67
CA ALA A 301 -7.02 1.45 29.11
C ALA A 301 -6.90 -0.09 29.05
N GLU A 302 -7.91 -0.83 29.50
CA GLU A 302 -7.96 -2.29 29.35
C GLU A 302 -8.58 -2.67 28.00
N LEU A 303 -7.87 -3.47 27.21
CA LEU A 303 -8.35 -3.93 25.91
C LEU A 303 -9.47 -4.96 26.06
N ARG A 304 -10.62 -4.64 25.49
CA ARG A 304 -11.80 -5.50 25.40
C ARG A 304 -12.05 -5.86 23.93
N PRO A 305 -11.75 -7.09 23.49
CA PRO A 305 -12.12 -7.56 22.16
C PRO A 305 -13.64 -7.58 22.01
N VAL A 306 -14.18 -7.05 20.92
CA VAL A 306 -15.63 -6.98 20.69
C VAL A 306 -15.97 -7.67 19.37
N PRO A 307 -16.94 -8.61 19.35
CA PRO A 307 -17.38 -9.25 18.11
C PRO A 307 -17.89 -8.24 17.06
N PRO A 308 -17.83 -8.55 15.75
CA PRO A 308 -18.22 -7.62 14.68
C PRO A 308 -19.63 -7.02 14.85
N ALA A 309 -20.61 -7.83 15.24
CA ALA A 309 -21.96 -7.35 15.55
C ALA A 309 -21.99 -6.35 16.71
N GLY A 310 -21.21 -6.60 17.77
CA GLY A 310 -21.09 -5.69 18.90
C GLY A 310 -20.42 -4.36 18.50
N MET A 311 -19.37 -4.41 17.67
CA MET A 311 -18.72 -3.20 17.15
C MET A 311 -19.65 -2.38 16.27
N ALA A 312 -20.47 -3.03 15.43
CA ALA A 312 -21.47 -2.35 14.61
C ALA A 312 -22.52 -1.62 15.48
N LEU A 313 -22.98 -2.25 16.55
CA LEU A 313 -23.89 -1.63 17.53
C LEU A 313 -23.21 -0.46 18.25
N LEU A 314 -21.96 -0.62 18.73
CA LEU A 314 -21.22 0.45 19.40
C LEU A 314 -21.01 1.66 18.49
N ARG A 315 -20.63 1.43 17.23
CA ARG A 315 -20.46 2.52 16.24
C ARG A 315 -21.79 3.22 15.97
N ALA A 316 -22.90 2.49 15.90
CA ALA A 316 -24.22 3.09 15.73
C ALA A 316 -24.62 3.96 16.94
N LEU A 317 -24.43 3.46 18.17
CA LEU A 317 -24.72 4.20 19.39
C LEU A 317 -23.76 5.38 19.60
N SER A 318 -22.51 5.28 19.15
CA SER A 318 -21.53 6.35 19.32
C SER A 318 -21.75 7.50 18.35
N ARG A 319 -22.40 7.32 17.18
CA ARG A 319 -22.70 8.44 16.25
C ARG A 319 -23.33 9.64 16.96
N ARG A 320 -24.30 9.40 17.84
CA ARG A 320 -24.94 10.40 18.71
C ARG A 320 -24.92 9.90 20.17
N PRO A 321 -23.82 10.07 20.91
CA PRO A 321 -23.69 9.53 22.26
C PRO A 321 -24.80 10.06 23.17
N GLY A 322 -25.34 9.22 24.05
CA GLY A 322 -26.44 9.58 24.94
C GLY A 322 -27.85 9.57 24.32
N TRP A 323 -27.97 9.51 22.98
CA TRP A 323 -29.25 9.39 22.29
C TRP A 323 -29.76 7.96 22.27
N VAL A 324 -31.08 7.79 22.31
CA VAL A 324 -31.73 6.49 22.17
C VAL A 324 -31.82 6.12 20.70
N VAL A 325 -31.18 5.01 20.33
CA VAL A 325 -31.26 4.41 18.99
C VAL A 325 -32.26 3.26 19.01
N ALA A 326 -33.20 3.27 18.07
CA ALA A 326 -34.25 2.27 17.99
C ALA A 326 -33.71 0.88 17.60
N ARG A 327 -34.39 -0.19 18.03
CA ARG A 327 -34.02 -1.58 17.69
C ARG A 327 -33.99 -1.82 16.19
N SER A 328 -35.01 -1.34 15.47
CA SER A 328 -35.08 -1.41 14.01
C SER A 328 -33.94 -0.68 13.30
N GLU A 329 -33.42 0.39 13.88
CA GLU A 329 -32.25 1.09 13.35
C GLU A 329 -30.96 0.31 13.60
N LEU A 330 -30.78 -0.23 14.80
CA LEU A 330 -29.64 -1.09 15.14
C LEU A 330 -29.64 -2.39 14.35
N LEU A 331 -30.80 -2.95 14.02
CA LEU A 331 -30.91 -4.15 13.19
C LEU A 331 -30.30 -3.92 11.80
N ARG A 332 -30.52 -2.73 11.22
CA ARG A 332 -29.96 -2.36 9.90
C ARG A 332 -28.43 -2.24 9.89
N THR A 333 -27.78 -2.15 11.05
CA THR A 333 -26.31 -2.04 11.13
C THR A 333 -25.62 -3.36 11.39
N LEU A 334 -26.35 -4.42 11.76
CA LEU A 334 -25.75 -5.71 12.08
C LEU A 334 -25.16 -6.38 10.81
N PRO A 335 -23.95 -6.96 10.90
CA PRO A 335 -23.39 -7.75 9.82
C PRO A 335 -24.14 -9.08 9.68
N GLY A 336 -24.61 -9.39 8.46
CA GLY A 336 -25.39 -10.60 8.15
C GLY A 336 -26.90 -10.40 8.18
N ALA A 337 -27.65 -11.33 7.56
CA ALA A 337 -29.10 -11.23 7.37
C ALA A 337 -29.92 -11.64 8.61
N GLY A 338 -29.62 -11.08 9.78
CA GLY A 338 -30.52 -11.17 10.94
C GLY A 338 -31.86 -10.50 10.59
N ARG A 339 -32.98 -11.22 10.68
CA ARG A 339 -34.28 -10.73 10.17
C ARG A 339 -35.20 -10.13 11.24
N ASP A 340 -34.83 -10.23 12.52
CA ASP A 340 -35.67 -9.80 13.62
C ASP A 340 -34.92 -9.05 14.73
N GLU A 341 -35.68 -8.40 15.61
CA GLU A 341 -35.12 -7.63 16.72
C GLU A 341 -34.39 -8.51 17.75
N HIS A 342 -34.67 -9.82 17.78
CA HIS A 342 -33.99 -10.76 18.67
C HIS A 342 -32.49 -10.87 18.38
N ALA A 343 -32.09 -10.69 17.12
CA ALA A 343 -30.68 -10.58 16.75
C ALA A 343 -29.98 -9.40 17.43
N VAL A 344 -30.65 -8.23 17.54
CA VAL A 344 -30.12 -7.05 18.24
C VAL A 344 -29.96 -7.32 19.73
N GLU A 345 -30.93 -7.98 20.35
CA GLU A 345 -30.89 -8.29 21.79
C GLU A 345 -29.75 -9.26 22.11
N THR A 346 -29.56 -10.30 21.30
CA THR A 346 -28.47 -11.27 21.43
C THR A 346 -27.11 -10.61 21.23
N ALA A 347 -26.96 -9.79 20.19
CA ALA A 347 -25.72 -9.05 19.94
C ALA A 347 -25.42 -8.04 21.05
N MET A 348 -26.44 -7.37 21.59
CA MET A 348 -26.30 -6.43 22.71
C MET A 348 -25.89 -7.12 24.02
N ALA A 349 -26.44 -8.30 24.31
CA ALA A 349 -26.04 -9.10 25.46
C ALA A 349 -24.56 -9.49 25.37
N ARG A 350 -24.11 -9.99 24.20
CA ARG A 350 -22.71 -10.33 23.95
C ARG A 350 -21.79 -9.10 24.06
N LEU A 351 -22.25 -7.96 23.54
CA LEU A 351 -21.51 -6.71 23.65
C LEU A 351 -21.30 -6.29 25.11
N ARG A 352 -22.35 -6.29 25.94
CA ARG A 352 -22.21 -5.97 27.37
C ARG A 352 -21.24 -6.89 28.11
N VAL A 353 -21.28 -8.19 27.80
CA VAL A 353 -20.33 -9.16 28.35
C VAL A 353 -18.90 -8.82 27.91
N ALA A 354 -18.69 -8.55 26.63
CA ALA A 354 -17.37 -8.21 26.08
C ALA A 354 -16.78 -6.94 26.69
N LEU A 355 -17.62 -5.93 27.00
CA LEU A 355 -17.20 -4.68 27.60
C LEU A 355 -16.76 -4.82 29.06
N GLY A 356 -17.26 -5.82 29.79
CA GLY A 356 -17.00 -6.01 31.23
C GLY A 356 -17.69 -5.00 32.16
N ALA A 357 -18.37 -3.98 31.62
CA ALA A 357 -19.12 -2.97 32.33
C ALA A 357 -20.53 -2.80 31.71
N PRO A 358 -21.56 -3.50 32.21
CA PRO A 358 -22.87 -3.55 31.56
C PRO A 358 -23.65 -2.23 31.62
N ASN A 359 -23.32 -1.35 32.57
CA ASN A 359 -23.89 -0.01 32.74
C ASN A 359 -23.47 0.99 31.65
N LEU A 360 -22.43 0.68 30.86
CA LEU A 360 -22.01 1.51 29.72
C LEU A 360 -23.13 1.68 28.68
N ILE A 361 -24.02 0.69 28.55
CA ILE A 361 -25.14 0.72 27.62
C ILE A 361 -26.45 0.57 28.37
N GLN A 362 -27.28 1.60 28.35
CA GLN A 362 -28.60 1.59 28.95
C GLN A 362 -29.66 1.08 27.97
N THR A 363 -30.53 0.18 28.44
CA THR A 363 -31.77 -0.15 27.73
C THR A 363 -32.84 0.85 28.10
N VAL A 364 -33.45 1.47 27.09
CA VAL A 364 -34.63 2.32 27.26
C VAL A 364 -35.85 1.50 26.86
N VAL A 365 -36.64 1.14 27.86
CA VAL A 365 -37.80 0.24 27.73
C VAL A 365 -38.70 0.69 26.58
N LYS A 366 -39.05 -0.24 25.70
CA LYS A 366 -39.85 -0.04 24.47
C LYS A 366 -39.29 0.94 23.42
N ARG A 367 -38.14 1.60 23.67
CA ARG A 367 -37.58 2.60 22.74
C ARG A 367 -36.28 2.19 22.08
N GLY A 368 -35.40 1.46 22.79
CA GLY A 368 -34.14 0.97 22.23
C GLY A 368 -32.98 1.03 23.20
N TYR A 369 -31.80 1.45 22.74
CA TYR A 369 -30.57 1.47 23.53
C TYR A 369 -29.83 2.80 23.39
N ARG A 370 -29.05 3.18 24.40
CA ARG A 370 -28.17 4.35 24.38
C ARG A 370 -26.89 4.10 25.14
N LEU A 371 -25.81 4.80 24.79
CA LEU A 371 -24.63 4.92 25.66
C LEU A 371 -24.97 5.78 26.87
N SER A 372 -24.56 5.33 28.06
CA SER A 372 -24.72 6.05 29.32
C SER A 372 -23.71 7.20 29.44
N LEU A 373 -23.79 8.19 28.55
CA LEU A 373 -22.87 9.33 28.52
C LEU A 373 -22.91 10.10 29.84
N ASP A 374 -21.75 10.43 30.40
CA ASP A 374 -21.65 11.21 31.63
C ASP A 374 -22.09 12.66 31.41
N ALA A 375 -22.85 13.22 32.35
CA ALA A 375 -23.32 14.60 32.28
C ALA A 375 -22.15 15.58 32.46
N GLY A 376 -22.01 16.55 31.55
CA GLY A 376 -20.95 17.57 31.58
C GLY A 376 -19.84 17.41 30.54
N ALA A 377 -19.85 16.34 29.72
CA ALA A 377 -18.82 16.09 28.70
C ALA A 377 -19.08 16.74 27.33
N CYS A 378 -20.08 17.63 27.22
CA CYS A 378 -20.33 18.42 26.02
C CYS A 378 -19.80 19.86 26.24
N ALA A 379 -18.49 19.98 26.44
CA ALA A 379 -17.77 21.24 26.39
C ALA A 379 -16.36 20.92 25.87
N ASP A 380 -16.25 20.85 24.54
CA ASP A 380 -15.29 21.59 23.71
C ASP A 380 -15.59 21.33 22.23
#